data_AF-A0A8J5WFW2-F1
#
_entry.id   AF-A0A8J5WFW2-F1
#
_cell.length_a   1.000
_cell.length_b   1.000
_cell.length_c   1.000
_cell.angle_alpha   90.00
_cell.angle_beta   90.00
_cell.angle_gamma   90.00
#
_symmetry.space_group_name_H-M   'P 1'
#
loop_
_entity.id
_entity.type
_entity.pdbx_description
1 polymer ?
#
loop_
_entity_poly.entity_id
_entity_poly.type
_entity_poly.pdbx_seq_one_letter_code
_entity_poly.pdbx_strand_id
1 'polypeptide(L)'
;MRLSAQQKQLRWPKPIRPPDEADRSRPFRVEPLTNHLYPYRRRPPNLFSRVYRRDGGGHGGGDGGGDGEMVQRLTYRKRHSYATKSNQTRVVKTPGGRLVYQYTKKRASGPKCPVTGKKIQGIPHLRPTEYKRSRLSRNRRTVNRPYGGVLSGTAVRERIIRAFLVEEQKIVKKVLKIQKTKDKTASK
;
A
#
# COMPACT_ATOMS: atom_id res chain seq x y z
N MET A 1 71.29 -31.67 3.04
CA MET A 1 70.49 -30.65 3.76
C MET A 1 69.13 -30.51 3.07
N ARG A 2 68.04 -31.01 3.69
CA ARG A 2 66.69 -31.05 3.08
C ARG A 2 65.96 -29.74 3.36
N LEU A 3 65.58 -29.01 2.31
CA LEU A 3 64.66 -27.87 2.37
C LEU A 3 63.23 -28.41 2.42
N SER A 4 62.55 -28.25 3.56
CA SER A 4 61.14 -28.60 3.73
C SER A 4 60.25 -27.44 3.29
N ALA A 5 59.56 -27.60 2.16
CA ALA A 5 58.54 -26.67 1.69
C ALA A 5 57.21 -26.94 2.43
N GLN A 6 56.81 -26.04 3.32
CA GLN A 6 55.52 -26.10 3.99
C GLN A 6 54.44 -25.47 3.11
N GLN A 7 53.64 -26.34 2.49
CA GLN A 7 52.48 -26.00 1.68
C GLN A 7 51.28 -25.72 2.59
N LYS A 8 50.95 -24.44 2.82
CA LYS A 8 49.72 -24.02 3.51
C LYS A 8 48.50 -24.31 2.62
N GLN A 9 47.79 -25.39 2.92
CA GLN A 9 46.49 -25.69 2.34
C GLN A 9 45.47 -24.62 2.75
N LEU A 10 44.90 -23.93 1.76
CA LEU A 10 43.74 -23.05 1.93
C LEU A 10 42.51 -23.91 2.22
N ARG A 11 42.04 -23.87 3.48
CA ARG A 11 40.83 -24.57 3.90
C ARG A 11 39.62 -23.71 3.55
N TRP A 12 38.84 -24.15 2.55
CA TRP A 12 37.57 -23.53 2.20
C TRP A 12 36.57 -23.62 3.37
N PRO A 13 35.71 -22.61 3.60
CA PRO A 13 34.65 -22.71 4.59
C PRO A 13 33.64 -23.79 4.19
N LYS A 14 33.21 -24.60 5.16
CA LYS A 14 32.26 -25.70 4.94
C LYS A 14 30.92 -25.16 4.41
N PRO A 15 30.23 -25.89 3.52
CA PRO A 15 28.89 -25.52 3.08
C PRO A 15 27.91 -25.53 4.26
N ILE A 16 27.02 -24.54 4.25
CA ILE A 16 25.92 -24.41 5.22
C ILE A 16 25.01 -25.63 5.04
N ARG A 17 24.83 -26.44 6.09
CA ARG A 17 23.90 -27.57 6.07
C ARG A 17 22.47 -27.05 5.94
N PRO A 18 21.60 -27.68 5.11
CA PRO A 18 20.18 -27.40 5.15
C PRO A 18 19.61 -27.79 6.52
N PRO A 19 18.55 -27.11 7.00
CA PRO A 19 17.90 -27.48 8.26
C PRO A 19 17.32 -28.89 8.16
N ASP A 20 17.51 -29.66 9.23
CA ASP A 20 17.19 -31.08 9.33
C ASP A 20 15.72 -31.39 8.98
N GLU A 21 15.52 -32.46 8.21
CA GLU A 21 14.24 -33.01 7.74
C GLU A 21 13.30 -33.49 8.88
N ALA A 22 13.71 -33.32 10.15
CA ALA A 22 13.03 -33.83 11.34
C ALA A 22 11.84 -32.97 11.82
N ASP A 23 11.57 -31.81 11.21
CA ASP A 23 10.46 -30.93 11.61
C ASP A 23 9.17 -31.14 10.80
N ARG A 24 9.14 -32.13 9.89
CA ARG A 24 7.94 -32.46 9.08
C ARG A 24 7.00 -33.48 9.70
N SER A 25 7.33 -34.04 10.87
CA SER A 25 6.56 -35.11 11.51
C SER A 25 5.90 -34.74 12.84
N ARG A 26 5.85 -33.45 13.21
CA ARG A 26 5.02 -33.01 14.34
C ARG A 26 3.56 -32.87 13.88
N PRO A 27 2.61 -33.67 14.41
CA PRO A 27 1.20 -33.46 14.12
C PRO A 27 0.78 -32.08 14.64
N PHE A 28 0.12 -31.28 13.80
CA PHE A 28 -0.48 -30.00 14.20
C PHE A 28 -1.52 -30.28 15.29
N ARG A 29 -1.13 -30.10 16.55
CA ARG A 29 -2.05 -30.11 17.68
C ARG A 29 -2.89 -28.85 17.57
N VAL A 30 -4.12 -28.99 17.08
CA VAL A 30 -5.10 -27.91 17.08
C VAL A 30 -5.62 -27.79 18.51
N GLU A 31 -5.01 -26.92 19.31
CA GLU A 31 -5.63 -26.50 20.57
C GLU A 31 -6.78 -25.53 20.25
N PRO A 32 -7.99 -25.77 20.78
CA PRO A 32 -9.11 -24.87 20.57
C PRO A 32 -8.87 -23.61 21.40
N LEU A 33 -8.38 -22.55 20.75
CA LEU A 33 -8.39 -21.21 21.36
C LEU A 33 -9.85 -20.77 21.50
N THR A 34 -10.33 -20.94 22.73
CA THR A 34 -11.52 -20.33 23.31
C THR A 34 -11.70 -18.89 22.83
N ASN A 35 -12.94 -18.59 22.47
CA ASN A 35 -13.48 -17.30 22.06
C ASN A 35 -12.97 -16.12 22.91
N HIS A 36 -11.83 -15.54 22.53
CA HIS A 36 -11.48 -14.19 22.92
C HIS A 36 -12.08 -13.23 21.91
N LEU A 37 -13.27 -12.73 22.28
CA LEU A 37 -13.78 -11.39 21.99
C LEU A 37 -12.84 -10.55 21.13
N TYR A 38 -13.08 -10.52 19.82
CA TYR A 38 -12.53 -9.47 18.97
C TYR A 38 -13.19 -8.14 19.38
N PRO A 39 -12.45 -7.16 19.91
CA PRO A 39 -12.94 -5.80 19.89
C PRO A 39 -12.85 -5.36 18.44
N TYR A 40 -13.92 -5.56 17.69
CA TYR A 40 -14.19 -4.77 16.50
C TYR A 40 -14.17 -3.31 16.96
N ARG A 41 -13.02 -2.64 16.80
CA ARG A 41 -12.96 -1.18 16.76
C ARG A 41 -13.91 -0.77 15.64
N ARG A 42 -15.16 -0.48 16.03
CA ARG A 42 -16.15 0.21 15.22
C ARG A 42 -15.51 1.52 14.80
N ARG A 43 -14.89 1.55 13.62
CA ARG A 43 -14.64 2.81 12.93
C ARG A 43 -16.04 3.39 12.67
N PRO A 44 -16.39 4.55 13.24
CA PRO A 44 -17.71 5.11 13.06
C PRO A 44 -17.99 5.24 11.56
N PRO A 45 -19.23 4.97 11.10
CA PRO A 45 -19.62 5.35 9.75
C PRO A 45 -19.35 6.84 9.65
N ASN A 46 -18.51 7.19 8.67
CA ASN A 46 -18.14 8.56 8.38
C ASN A 46 -19.44 9.37 8.34
N LEU A 47 -19.62 10.28 9.31
CA LEU A 47 -20.53 11.41 9.18
C LEU A 47 -20.02 12.25 8.02
N PHE A 48 -20.43 11.86 6.82
CA PHE A 48 -20.50 12.77 5.68
C PHE A 48 -21.97 12.88 5.28
N SER A 49 -22.79 13.15 6.30
CA SER A 49 -24.00 13.93 6.13
C SER A 49 -23.56 15.40 6.01
N ARG A 50 -24.22 16.12 5.10
CA ARG A 50 -24.41 17.57 5.16
C ARG A 50 -23.30 18.44 4.53
N VAL A 51 -23.34 18.52 3.19
CA VAL A 51 -23.28 19.82 2.48
C VAL A 51 -24.33 19.81 1.36
N TYR A 52 -25.60 19.94 1.74
CA TYR A 52 -26.45 20.91 1.06
C TYR A 52 -26.70 21.97 2.13
N ARG A 53 -25.74 22.89 2.27
CA ARG A 53 -25.94 24.13 3.02
C ARG A 53 -26.86 24.97 2.14
N ARG A 54 -28.16 24.93 2.45
CA ARG A 54 -29.12 25.90 1.97
C ARG A 54 -29.04 27.03 2.99
N ASP A 55 -28.11 27.96 2.79
CA ASP A 55 -28.14 29.22 3.52
C ASP A 55 -29.34 30.00 2.96
N GLY A 56 -30.37 30.15 3.79
CA GLY A 56 -31.66 30.73 3.42
C GLY A 56 -32.64 30.48 4.56
N GLY A 57 -32.57 31.34 5.57
CA GLY A 57 -33.38 31.29 6.78
C GLY A 57 -34.87 31.44 6.50
N GLY A 58 -35.66 30.72 7.29
CA GLY A 58 -37.11 30.80 7.33
C GLY A 58 -37.61 29.91 8.46
N HIS A 59 -37.83 30.51 9.63
CA HIS A 59 -38.63 29.90 10.68
C HIS A 59 -40.07 29.77 10.17
N GLY A 60 -40.51 28.53 9.95
CA GLY A 60 -41.90 28.19 9.71
C GLY A 60 -42.19 26.91 10.49
N GLY A 61 -42.81 27.08 11.66
CA GLY A 61 -43.41 25.99 12.41
C GLY A 61 -44.49 25.33 11.56
N GLY A 62 -44.50 24.00 11.57
CA GLY A 62 -45.38 23.19 10.76
C GLY A 62 -45.15 21.72 11.09
N ASP A 63 -45.51 21.34 12.31
CA ASP A 63 -45.86 19.95 12.62
C ASP A 63 -47.13 19.62 11.83
N GLY A 64 -46.94 19.18 10.58
CA GLY A 64 -48.00 18.88 9.63
C GLY A 64 -47.80 17.50 9.01
N GLY A 65 -48.67 16.58 9.40
CA GLY A 65 -49.04 15.32 8.71
C GLY A 65 -48.02 14.72 7.74
N GLY A 66 -47.18 13.81 8.24
CA GLY A 66 -46.39 12.93 7.38
C GLY A 66 -47.25 11.79 6.82
N ASP A 67 -48.23 12.12 5.99
CA ASP A 67 -49.02 11.14 5.25
C ASP A 67 -48.04 10.25 4.47
N GLY A 68 -48.09 8.95 4.77
CA GLY A 68 -47.11 7.94 4.34
C GLY A 68 -47.10 7.69 2.84
N GLU A 69 -46.67 8.68 2.05
CA GLU A 69 -46.47 8.55 0.62
C GLU A 69 -45.37 7.50 0.39
N MET A 70 -45.80 6.34 -0.12
CA MET A 70 -44.94 5.18 -0.30
C MET A 70 -43.80 5.51 -1.28
N VAL A 71 -42.59 5.72 -0.75
CA VAL A 71 -41.40 5.97 -1.56
C VAL A 71 -41.20 4.83 -2.56
N GLN A 72 -40.91 5.17 -3.82
CA GLN A 72 -40.70 4.20 -4.88
C GLN A 72 -39.62 3.16 -4.50
N ARG A 73 -40.04 1.92 -4.26
CA ARG A 73 -39.16 0.80 -3.91
C ARG A 73 -38.34 0.34 -5.12
N LEU A 74 -37.11 -0.10 -4.88
CA LEU A 74 -36.16 -0.48 -5.92
C LEU A 74 -35.67 -1.90 -5.76
N THR A 75 -35.59 -2.62 -6.86
CA THR A 75 -35.05 -3.98 -6.95
C THR A 75 -33.74 -4.01 -7.71
N TYR A 76 -32.85 -4.95 -7.37
CA TYR A 76 -31.61 -5.14 -8.11
C TYR A 76 -31.92 -5.59 -9.56
N ARG A 77 -31.21 -5.01 -10.53
CA ARG A 77 -31.40 -5.28 -11.96
C ARG A 77 -30.51 -6.41 -12.50
N LYS A 78 -29.46 -6.77 -11.78
CA LYS A 78 -28.57 -7.92 -12.11
C LYS A 78 -29.11 -9.19 -11.48
N ARG A 79 -28.72 -10.33 -12.05
CA ARG A 79 -29.05 -11.67 -11.53
C ARG A 79 -28.63 -11.88 -10.07
N HIS A 80 -27.55 -11.23 -9.63
CA HIS A 80 -27.07 -11.35 -8.24
C HIS A 80 -27.93 -10.52 -7.28
N SER A 81 -28.66 -11.19 -6.41
CA SER A 81 -29.64 -10.61 -5.47
C SER A 81 -29.06 -10.12 -4.14
N TYR A 82 -27.84 -10.53 -3.76
CA TYR A 82 -27.28 -10.18 -2.44
C TYR A 82 -26.59 -8.80 -2.39
N ALA A 83 -26.60 -8.18 -1.20
CA ALA A 83 -25.94 -6.91 -0.92
C ALA A 83 -24.44 -7.09 -0.63
N THR A 84 -23.66 -7.45 -1.65
CA THR A 84 -22.22 -7.67 -1.52
C THR A 84 -21.39 -6.41 -1.83
N LYS A 85 -20.12 -6.37 -1.39
CA LYS A 85 -19.21 -5.24 -1.67
C LYS A 85 -19.02 -4.96 -3.17
N SER A 86 -19.20 -5.95 -4.05
CA SER A 86 -19.13 -5.78 -5.51
C SER A 86 -20.44 -5.29 -6.12
N ASN A 87 -21.56 -5.52 -5.45
CA ASN A 87 -22.90 -5.16 -5.90
C ASN A 87 -23.35 -3.80 -5.34
N GLN A 88 -22.41 -2.85 -5.21
CA GLN A 88 -22.72 -1.50 -4.72
C GLN A 88 -23.51 -0.72 -5.78
N THR A 89 -24.64 -0.15 -5.35
CA THR A 89 -25.56 0.60 -6.21
C THR A 89 -25.64 2.07 -5.79
N ARG A 90 -26.01 2.93 -6.75
CA ARG A 90 -26.44 4.31 -6.51
C ARG A 90 -27.85 4.46 -7.06
N VAL A 91 -28.72 5.10 -6.30
CA VAL A 91 -30.06 5.48 -6.78
C VAL A 91 -29.93 6.71 -7.66
N VAL A 92 -30.45 6.64 -8.88
CA VAL A 92 -30.41 7.74 -9.85
C VAL A 92 -31.82 7.95 -10.40
N LYS A 93 -32.25 9.22 -10.50
CA LYS A 93 -33.47 9.59 -11.23
C LYS A 93 -33.19 9.53 -12.73
N THR A 94 -33.99 8.76 -13.45
CA THR A 94 -33.93 8.74 -14.91
C THR A 94 -34.67 9.95 -15.48
N PRO A 95 -34.39 10.34 -16.75
CA PRO A 95 -35.14 11.40 -17.42
C PRO A 95 -36.66 11.18 -17.41
N GLY A 96 -37.13 9.91 -17.44
CA GLY A 96 -38.54 9.55 -17.31
C GLY A 96 -39.09 9.58 -15.88
N GLY A 97 -38.42 10.27 -14.94
CA GLY A 97 -38.90 10.49 -13.58
C GLY A 97 -38.80 9.29 -12.63
N ARG A 98 -38.36 8.12 -13.09
CA ARG A 98 -38.29 6.89 -12.28
C ARG A 98 -36.97 6.79 -11.53
N LEU A 99 -37.00 6.33 -10.28
CA LEU A 99 -35.79 5.95 -9.54
C LEU A 99 -35.30 4.58 -10.01
N VAL A 100 -33.99 4.46 -10.27
CA VAL A 100 -33.37 3.22 -10.73
C VAL A 100 -32.01 3.03 -10.07
N TYR A 101 -31.65 1.77 -9.76
CA TYR A 101 -30.28 1.44 -9.36
C TYR A 101 -29.31 1.45 -10.55
N GLN A 102 -28.25 2.25 -10.43
CA GLN A 102 -27.06 2.15 -11.25
C GLN A 102 -25.93 1.45 -10.49
N TYR A 103 -25.28 0.50 -11.14
CA TYR A 103 -24.18 -0.25 -10.52
C TYR A 103 -22.89 0.55 -10.55
N THR A 104 -22.28 0.67 -9.38
CA THR A 104 -20.97 1.28 -9.24
C THR A 104 -19.89 0.24 -9.04
N LYS A 105 -18.72 0.48 -9.63
CA LYS A 105 -17.52 -0.32 -9.36
C LYS A 105 -16.95 0.08 -7.99
N LYS A 106 -16.38 -0.87 -7.24
CA LYS A 106 -15.66 -0.54 -5.99
C LYS A 106 -14.54 0.47 -6.29
N ARG A 107 -14.39 1.44 -5.40
CA ARG A 107 -13.31 2.43 -5.44
C ARG A 107 -11.94 1.74 -5.36
N ALA A 108 -11.00 2.16 -6.20
CA ALA A 108 -9.65 1.62 -6.20
C ALA A 108 -8.79 2.33 -5.14
N SER A 109 -7.90 1.58 -4.49
CA SER A 109 -6.77 2.16 -3.77
C SER A 109 -5.72 2.59 -4.79
N GLY A 110 -5.27 3.85 -4.73
CA GLY A 110 -4.21 4.35 -5.59
C GLY A 110 -2.83 3.76 -5.26
N PRO A 111 -1.83 3.98 -6.14
CA PRO A 111 -0.46 3.56 -5.91
C PRO A 111 0.14 4.22 -4.66
N LYS A 112 0.83 3.42 -3.85
CA LYS A 112 1.48 3.86 -2.61
C LYS A 112 2.98 3.64 -2.69
N CYS A 113 3.71 4.51 -2.02
CA CYS A 113 5.14 4.31 -1.81
C CYS A 113 5.37 3.18 -0.80
N PRO A 114 6.25 2.20 -1.06
CA PRO A 114 6.55 1.11 -0.13
C PRO A 114 7.30 1.58 1.13
N VAL A 115 8.10 2.66 1.03
CA VAL A 115 8.89 3.16 2.17
C VAL A 115 8.04 4.03 3.09
N THR A 116 7.33 5.02 2.52
CA THR A 116 6.58 6.00 3.32
C THR A 116 5.11 5.61 3.53
N GLY A 117 4.58 4.63 2.79
CA GLY A 117 3.14 4.29 2.78
C GLY A 117 2.21 5.36 2.17
N LYS A 118 2.74 6.55 1.87
CA LYS A 118 2.01 7.69 1.29
C LYS A 118 1.59 7.38 -0.15
N LYS A 119 0.42 7.90 -0.55
CA LYS A 119 -0.07 7.86 -1.93
C LYS A 119 0.87 8.64 -2.86
N ILE A 120 1.07 8.15 -4.07
CA ILE A 120 1.90 8.81 -5.07
C ILE A 120 1.08 9.91 -5.74
N GLN A 121 1.58 11.14 -5.67
CA GLN A 121 0.96 12.30 -6.30
C GLN A 121 1.14 12.26 -7.83
N GLY A 122 0.16 12.81 -8.54
CA GLY A 122 0.17 12.90 -10.01
C GLY A 122 -0.27 11.63 -10.75
N ILE A 123 -0.70 10.59 -10.03
CA ILE A 123 -1.15 9.33 -10.61
C ILE A 123 -2.60 9.03 -10.20
N PRO A 124 -3.52 8.77 -11.15
CA PRO A 124 -4.95 8.64 -10.88
C PRO A 124 -5.29 7.33 -10.16
N HIS A 125 -6.27 7.35 -9.25
CA HIS A 125 -6.67 6.16 -8.49
C HIS A 125 -7.72 5.35 -9.25
N LEU A 126 -7.28 4.58 -10.24
CA LEU A 126 -8.15 3.78 -11.11
C LEU A 126 -8.02 2.28 -10.84
N ARG A 127 -8.97 1.50 -11.34
CA ARG A 127 -8.89 0.03 -11.31
C ARG A 127 -7.85 -0.50 -12.30
N PRO A 128 -7.30 -1.71 -12.10
CA PRO A 128 -6.32 -2.30 -13.03
C PRO A 128 -6.80 -2.35 -14.49
N THR A 129 -8.10 -2.59 -14.72
CA THR A 129 -8.67 -2.60 -16.08
C THR A 129 -8.65 -1.22 -16.76
N GLU A 130 -8.79 -0.15 -15.98
CA GLU A 130 -8.75 1.24 -16.47
C GLU A 130 -7.31 1.74 -16.65
N TYR A 131 -6.35 1.11 -15.96
CA TYR A 131 -4.90 1.36 -16.10
C TYR A 131 -4.28 0.76 -17.37
N LYS A 132 -5.03 -0.06 -18.11
CA LYS A 132 -4.56 -0.68 -19.35
C LYS A 132 -4.16 0.38 -20.38
N ARG A 133 -3.13 0.06 -21.18
CA ARG A 133 -2.56 0.97 -22.19
C ARG A 133 -3.57 1.45 -23.23
N SER A 134 -4.63 0.67 -23.49
CA SER A 134 -5.71 1.03 -24.41
C SER A 134 -6.68 2.09 -23.87
N ARG A 135 -6.74 2.27 -22.54
CA ARG A 135 -7.68 3.19 -21.88
C ARG A 135 -6.98 4.46 -21.39
N LEU A 136 -5.71 4.36 -21.00
CA LEU A 136 -4.96 5.44 -20.40
C LEU A 136 -3.57 5.60 -21.04
N SER A 137 -3.26 6.83 -21.44
CA SER A 137 -1.95 7.22 -21.99
C SER A 137 -0.82 7.05 -20.97
N ARG A 138 0.44 7.07 -21.43
CA ARG A 138 1.62 6.88 -20.56
C ARG A 138 1.81 8.04 -19.58
N ASN A 139 1.68 9.28 -20.03
CA ASN A 139 1.86 10.49 -19.22
C ASN A 139 0.96 10.51 -17.96
N ARG A 140 -0.25 9.94 -18.03
CA ARG A 140 -1.18 9.84 -16.90
C ARG A 140 -0.85 8.68 -15.94
N ARG A 141 0.00 7.73 -16.33
CA ARG A 141 0.38 6.56 -15.51
C ARG A 141 1.71 6.71 -14.80
N THR A 142 2.53 7.64 -15.25
CA THR A 142 3.91 7.81 -14.78
C THR A 142 4.18 9.26 -14.40
N VAL A 143 5.14 9.49 -13.52
CA VAL A 143 5.68 10.83 -13.25
C VAL A 143 7.09 10.92 -13.82
N ASN A 144 7.44 12.05 -14.45
CA ASN A 144 8.74 12.26 -15.09
C ASN A 144 9.85 12.54 -14.07
N ARG A 145 10.21 11.53 -13.27
CA ARG A 145 11.35 11.54 -12.35
C ARG A 145 11.86 10.11 -12.12
N PRO A 146 13.08 9.92 -11.60
CA PRO A 146 13.55 8.60 -11.17
C PRO A 146 12.58 7.93 -10.18
N TYR A 147 12.33 6.64 -10.37
CA TYR A 147 11.35 5.85 -9.61
C TYR A 147 9.92 6.43 -9.59
N GLY A 148 9.55 7.20 -10.61
CA GLY A 148 8.21 7.75 -10.79
C GLY A 148 7.13 6.66 -10.81
N GLY A 149 6.11 6.82 -9.96
CA GLY A 149 5.04 5.83 -9.82
C GLY A 149 5.32 4.66 -8.90
N VAL A 150 6.53 4.57 -8.34
CA VAL A 150 6.88 3.58 -7.31
C VAL A 150 7.21 4.25 -5.98
N LEU A 151 8.03 5.32 -6.01
CA LEU A 151 8.46 6.04 -4.81
C LEU A 151 7.84 7.43 -4.72
N SER A 152 7.64 7.93 -3.51
CA SER A 152 7.31 9.33 -3.25
C SER A 152 8.52 10.23 -3.56
N GLY A 153 8.28 11.51 -3.87
CA GLY A 153 9.38 12.46 -4.15
C GLY A 153 10.35 12.59 -2.96
N THR A 154 9.83 12.56 -1.74
CA THR A 154 10.64 12.60 -0.51
C THR A 154 11.54 11.36 -0.38
N ALA A 155 11.00 10.16 -0.64
CA ALA A 155 11.77 8.92 -0.57
C ALA A 155 12.86 8.85 -1.64
N VAL A 156 12.62 9.44 -2.83
CA VAL A 156 13.65 9.55 -3.88
C VAL A 156 14.78 10.47 -3.42
N ARG A 157 14.45 11.65 -2.86
CA ARG A 157 15.44 12.60 -2.33
C ARG A 157 16.30 11.96 -1.23
N GLU A 158 15.68 11.28 -0.28
CA GLU A 158 16.40 10.56 0.79
C GLU A 158 17.35 9.50 0.24
N ARG A 159 16.96 8.75 -0.81
CA ARG A 159 17.84 7.76 -1.43
C ARG A 159 19.05 8.40 -2.10
N ILE A 160 18.86 9.52 -2.79
CA ILE A 160 19.94 10.26 -3.44
C ILE A 160 20.94 10.76 -2.39
N ILE A 161 20.45 11.40 -1.34
CA ILE A 161 21.29 11.94 -0.26
C ILE A 161 22.01 10.81 0.49
N ARG A 162 21.32 9.72 0.84
CA ARG A 162 21.94 8.57 1.50
C ARG A 162 23.01 7.93 0.64
N ALA A 163 22.77 7.76 -0.66
CA ALA A 163 23.76 7.20 -1.57
C ALA A 163 25.02 8.07 -1.62
N PHE A 164 24.84 9.39 -1.76
CA PHE A 164 25.94 10.35 -1.74
C PHE A 164 26.76 10.27 -0.43
N LEU A 165 26.11 10.43 0.72
CA LEU A 165 26.80 10.42 2.01
C LEU A 165 27.52 9.10 2.30
N VAL A 166 26.96 7.97 1.86
CA VAL A 166 27.61 6.67 2.01
C VAL A 166 28.87 6.56 1.15
N GLU A 167 28.85 7.09 -0.07
CA GLU A 167 30.05 7.15 -0.92
C GLU A 167 31.12 8.07 -0.32
N GLU A 168 30.75 9.26 0.15
CA GLU A 168 31.68 10.19 0.81
C GLU A 168 32.33 9.55 2.05
N GLN A 169 31.53 8.92 2.91
CA GLN A 169 32.04 8.21 4.08
C GLN A 169 32.95 7.04 3.71
N LYS A 170 32.70 6.34 2.59
CA LYS A 170 33.58 5.26 2.12
C LYS A 170 34.96 5.81 1.75
N ILE A 171 35.03 6.98 1.10
CA ILE A 171 36.30 7.61 0.72
C ILE A 171 37.07 8.02 1.97
N VAL A 172 36.44 8.74 2.90
CA VAL A 172 37.07 9.15 4.17
C VAL A 172 37.58 7.95 4.95
N LYS A 173 36.78 6.88 5.05
CA LYS A 173 37.19 5.63 5.73
C LYS A 173 38.38 4.96 5.03
N LYS A 174 38.51 5.04 3.71
CA LYS A 174 39.67 4.50 2.97
C LYS A 174 40.93 5.32 3.24
N VAL A 175 40.84 6.66 3.15
CA VAL A 175 41.98 7.56 3.39
C VAL A 175 42.52 7.42 4.81
N LEU A 176 41.63 7.44 5.82
CA LEU A 176 42.02 7.26 7.23
C LEU A 176 42.66 5.90 7.48
N LYS A 177 42.22 4.84 6.78
CA LYS A 177 42.88 3.53 6.86
C LYS A 177 44.29 3.56 6.29
N ILE A 178 44.48 4.20 5.13
CA ILE A 178 45.80 4.33 4.48
C ILE A 178 46.78 5.13 5.35
N GLN A 179 46.34 6.23 5.96
CA GLN A 179 47.18 7.02 6.88
C GLN A 179 47.57 6.19 8.12
N LYS A 180 46.61 5.54 8.78
CA LYS A 180 46.91 4.67 9.93
C LYS A 180 47.87 3.53 9.59
N THR A 181 47.82 2.98 8.37
CA THR A 181 48.80 1.97 7.94
C THR A 181 50.18 2.57 7.70
N LYS A 182 50.26 3.77 7.11
CA LYS A 182 51.53 4.50 6.88
C LYS A 182 52.21 4.88 8.19
N ASP A 183 51.45 5.41 9.15
CA ASP A 183 52.00 5.82 10.45
C ASP A 183 52.55 4.62 11.23
N LYS A 184 51.85 3.47 11.20
CA LYS A 184 52.31 2.22 11.83
C LYS A 184 53.55 1.63 11.17
N THR A 185 53.73 1.82 9.86
CA THR A 185 54.96 1.40 9.17
C THR A 185 56.12 2.35 9.44
N ALA A 186 55.86 3.63 9.66
CA ALA A 186 56.88 4.62 9.98
C ALA A 186 57.36 4.53 11.45
N SER A 187 56.52 4.04 12.36
CA SER A 187 56.88 3.83 13.77
C SER A 187 57.55 2.48 14.06
N LYS A 188 57.84 1.68 13.02
CA LYS A 188 58.41 0.34 13.12
C LYS A 188 59.80 0.33 12.53
#